data_AF-A0A2V7NU98-F1
#
_entry.id   AF-A0A2V7NU98-F1
#
_cell.length_a   1.000
_cell.length_b   1.000
_cell.length_c   1.000
_cell.angle_alpha   90.00
_cell.angle_beta   90.00
_cell.angle_gamma   90.00
#
_symmetry.space_group_name_H-M   'P 1'
#
loop_
_entity.id
_entity.type
_entity.pdbx_description
1 polymer ?
#
loop_
_entity_poly.entity_id
_entity_poly.type
_entity_poly.pdbx_seq_one_letter_code
_entity_poly.pdbx_strand_id
1 'polypeptide(L)'
;MLSLSDITARHLPEQEFIDTTQLDAGRANLDDETFLVAGYPRTKRRDIPEQGMLEVTLYPFLACSRLRTAYARNRRDPSHHIVLSFSKKRLWRRGVHVIAPDLDEMSGCGVWSIYDAAGSLIARPRLAGLFTEWHRDDQPWLCATRIEVALSAIWENFPDLRSALPRLD
;
A
#
# COMPACT_ATOMS: atom_id res chain seq x y z
N MET A 1 27.15 -2.59 -0.95
CA MET A 1 26.21 -3.65 -0.52
C MET A 1 25.48 -3.11 0.70
N LEU A 2 24.19 -2.77 0.57
CA LEU A 2 23.36 -2.36 1.71
C LEU A 2 22.93 -3.65 2.43
N SER A 3 23.71 -4.11 3.40
CA SER A 3 23.26 -5.15 4.32
C SER A 3 22.56 -4.48 5.49
N LEU A 4 21.42 -5.03 5.92
CA LEU A 4 20.91 -4.74 7.24
C LEU A 4 22.01 -5.08 8.25
N SER A 5 22.22 -4.23 9.26
CA SER A 5 23.18 -4.56 10.30
C SER A 5 22.73 -5.85 11.02
N ASP A 6 23.66 -6.64 11.52
CA ASP A 6 23.34 -7.86 12.30
C ASP A 6 22.40 -7.55 13.46
N ILE A 7 22.49 -6.34 14.02
CA ILE A 7 21.59 -5.84 15.07
C ILE A 7 20.16 -5.67 14.54
N THR A 8 20.00 -5.01 13.38
CA THR A 8 18.69 -4.84 12.74
C THR A 8 18.09 -6.18 12.31
N ALA A 9 18.90 -7.06 11.75
CA ALA A 9 18.46 -8.39 11.33
C ALA A 9 17.99 -9.26 12.51
N ARG A 10 18.63 -9.13 13.68
CA ARG A 10 18.22 -9.79 14.93
C ARG A 10 16.90 -9.28 15.51
N HIS A 11 16.39 -8.15 15.04
CA HIS A 11 15.07 -7.62 15.38
C HIS A 11 13.99 -7.90 14.32
N LEU A 12 14.33 -8.58 13.23
CA LEU A 12 13.39 -9.14 12.26
C LEU A 12 12.86 -10.58 12.55
N PRO A 13 13.18 -11.29 13.65
CA PRO A 13 12.86 -12.70 13.74
C PRO A 13 11.35 -12.90 13.91
N GLU A 14 10.83 -13.93 13.22
CA GLU A 14 9.44 -14.41 13.19
C GLU A 14 8.41 -13.53 12.46
N GLN A 15 8.84 -12.60 11.60
CA GLN A 15 7.86 -11.96 10.70
C GLN A 15 7.59 -12.85 9.48
N GLU A 16 6.31 -13.17 9.26
CA GLU A 16 5.83 -13.74 8.01
C GLU A 16 5.97 -12.66 6.93
N PHE A 17 7.08 -12.72 6.18
CA PHE A 17 7.27 -11.88 5.02
C PHE A 17 6.31 -12.32 3.92
N ILE A 18 5.82 -11.35 3.15
CA ILE A 18 5.08 -11.68 1.93
C ILE A 18 6.00 -12.43 0.98
N ASP A 19 5.45 -13.48 0.35
CA ASP A 19 6.12 -14.17 -0.74
C ASP A 19 5.79 -13.53 -2.10
N THR A 20 6.46 -13.99 -3.14
CA THR A 20 6.28 -13.47 -4.50
C THR A 20 4.91 -13.76 -5.10
N THR A 21 4.19 -14.77 -4.62
CA THR A 21 2.81 -15.09 -5.01
C THR A 21 1.80 -14.11 -4.43
N GLN A 22 2.21 -13.34 -3.43
CA GLN A 22 1.43 -12.27 -2.80
C GLN A 22 1.72 -10.89 -3.40
N LEU A 23 2.38 -10.81 -4.56
CA LEU A 23 2.56 -9.58 -5.31
C LEU A 23 1.56 -9.52 -6.47
N ASP A 24 0.86 -8.40 -6.62
CA ASP A 24 -0.08 -8.18 -7.73
C ASP A 24 0.62 -7.50 -8.91
N ALA A 25 1.63 -8.19 -9.45
CA ALA A 25 2.39 -7.70 -10.59
C ALA A 25 1.70 -8.09 -11.91
N GLY A 26 1.63 -7.16 -12.87
CA GLY A 26 1.21 -7.42 -14.25
C GLY A 26 -0.24 -7.02 -14.59
N ARG A 27 -0.98 -6.36 -13.68
CA ARG A 27 -2.35 -5.91 -13.97
C ARG A 27 -2.37 -4.60 -14.75
N ALA A 28 -2.62 -4.68 -16.06
CA ALA A 28 -2.59 -3.51 -16.95
C ALA A 28 -3.68 -2.46 -16.67
N ASN A 29 -4.85 -2.87 -16.18
CA ASN A 29 -5.96 -1.99 -15.84
C ASN A 29 -6.40 -2.22 -14.41
N LEU A 30 -6.49 -1.13 -13.64
CA LEU A 30 -6.93 -1.13 -12.25
C LEU A 30 -8.12 -0.19 -12.05
N ASP A 31 -8.80 0.26 -13.11
CA ASP A 31 -9.91 1.21 -13.01
C ASP A 31 -11.09 0.61 -12.22
N ASP A 32 -11.64 1.40 -11.29
CA ASP A 32 -12.78 1.05 -10.43
C ASP A 32 -12.57 -0.21 -9.54
N GLU A 33 -11.31 -0.54 -9.27
CA GLU A 33 -10.96 -1.64 -8.38
C GLU A 33 -10.95 -1.20 -6.92
N THR A 34 -11.37 -2.10 -6.03
CA THR A 34 -11.34 -1.88 -4.58
C THR A 34 -10.06 -2.44 -3.99
N PHE A 35 -9.33 -1.60 -3.27
CA PHE A 35 -8.10 -1.94 -2.58
C PHE A 35 -8.28 -1.84 -1.07
N LEU A 36 -7.55 -2.68 -0.35
CA LEU A 36 -7.30 -2.53 1.08
C LEU A 36 -6.04 -1.69 1.28
N VAL A 37 -6.15 -0.58 2.00
CA VAL A 37 -5.00 0.21 2.45
C VAL A 37 -4.82 -0.05 3.94
N ALA A 38 -3.61 -0.41 4.36
CA ALA A 38 -3.32 -0.69 5.76
C ALA A 38 -1.94 -0.17 6.16
N GLY A 39 -1.89 0.65 7.22
CA GLY A 39 -0.67 1.24 7.75
C GLY A 39 -0.85 1.82 9.14
N TYR A 40 0.14 2.55 9.64
CA TYR A 40 0.20 3.06 11.01
C TYR A 40 0.20 4.60 11.02
N PRO A 41 -0.97 5.25 10.96
CA PRO A 41 -1.02 6.71 10.96
C PRO A 41 -0.49 7.28 12.28
N ARG A 42 0.23 8.40 12.21
CA ARG A 42 0.77 9.11 13.37
C ARG A 42 -0.25 9.35 14.47
N THR A 43 -1.48 9.73 14.09
CA THR A 43 -2.56 10.02 15.05
C THR A 43 -3.11 8.78 15.78
N LYS A 44 -2.65 7.58 15.42
CA LYS A 44 -2.92 6.31 16.09
C LYS A 44 -1.68 5.71 16.76
N ARG A 45 -0.64 6.52 16.91
CA ARG A 45 0.54 6.26 17.71
C ARG A 45 0.35 6.85 19.10
N ARG A 46 0.68 6.09 20.15
CA ARG A 46 0.69 6.58 21.52
C ARG A 46 2.04 6.26 22.14
N ASP A 47 2.77 7.30 22.54
CA ASP A 47 3.95 7.14 23.37
C ASP A 47 3.49 6.89 24.82
N ILE A 48 4.04 5.87 25.47
CA ILE A 48 3.78 5.55 26.88
C ILE A 48 5.11 5.69 27.62
N PRO A 49 5.47 6.93 28.05
CA PRO A 49 6.81 7.24 28.55
C PRO A 49 7.20 6.42 29.78
N GLU A 50 6.24 6.18 30.68
CA GLU A 50 6.41 5.41 31.91
C GLU A 50 6.89 3.97 31.66
N GLN A 51 6.59 3.41 30.49
CA GLN A 51 6.95 2.05 30.10
C GLN A 51 8.08 2.03 29.06
N GLY A 52 8.56 3.19 28.61
CA GLY A 52 9.47 3.30 27.47
C GLY A 52 8.92 2.64 26.20
N MET A 53 7.59 2.51 26.09
CA MET A 53 6.93 1.72 25.06
C MET A 53 6.24 2.61 24.03
N LEU A 54 6.31 2.17 22.78
CA LEU A 54 5.58 2.75 21.68
C LEU A 54 4.40 1.87 21.29
N GLU A 55 3.18 2.37 21.47
CA GLU A 55 1.97 1.69 20.99
C GLU A 55 1.60 2.22 19.60
N VAL A 56 1.56 1.32 18.61
CA VAL A 56 1.12 1.63 17.23
C VAL A 56 -0.09 0.78 16.89
N THR A 57 -1.11 1.39 16.29
CA THR A 57 -2.32 0.67 15.85
C THR A 57 -2.42 0.64 14.34
N LEU A 58 -2.51 -0.55 13.76
CA LEU A 58 -2.78 -0.73 12.34
C LEU A 58 -4.17 -0.17 12.00
N TYR A 59 -4.26 0.65 10.96
CA TYR A 59 -5.49 1.26 10.51
C TYR A 59 -5.84 0.80 9.08
N PRO A 60 -6.60 -0.30 8.92
CA PRO A 60 -7.06 -0.76 7.62
C PRO A 60 -8.32 -0.02 7.17
N PHE A 61 -8.40 0.29 5.87
CA PHE A 61 -9.62 0.80 5.23
C PHE A 61 -9.67 0.41 3.76
N LEU A 62 -10.87 0.42 3.17
CA LEU A 62 -11.07 0.19 1.74
C LEU A 62 -11.06 1.51 0.98
N ALA A 63 -10.50 1.50 -0.22
CA ALA A 63 -10.53 2.62 -1.15
C ALA A 63 -10.62 2.10 -2.59
N CYS A 64 -11.42 2.78 -3.42
CA CYS A 64 -11.55 2.44 -4.83
C CYS A 64 -10.57 3.25 -5.66
N SER A 65 -9.95 2.65 -6.66
CA SER A 65 -9.18 3.41 -7.64
C SER A 65 -10.07 4.38 -8.41
N ARG A 66 -9.47 5.49 -8.83
CA ARG A 66 -10.11 6.41 -9.75
C ARG A 66 -9.99 5.90 -11.18
N LEU A 67 -10.94 6.29 -12.02
CA LEU A 67 -10.88 6.06 -13.47
C LEU A 67 -9.63 6.70 -14.08
N ARG A 68 -9.14 6.14 -15.19
CA ARG A 68 -7.97 6.65 -15.94
C ARG A 68 -8.01 8.15 -16.23
N THR A 69 -9.19 8.74 -16.45
CA THR A 69 -9.34 10.19 -16.68
C THR A 69 -8.90 11.06 -15.48
N ALA A 70 -8.90 10.53 -14.26
CA ALA A 70 -8.43 11.23 -13.07
C ALA A 70 -6.90 11.28 -12.99
N TYR A 71 -6.19 10.33 -13.59
CA TYR A 71 -4.71 10.27 -13.56
C TYR A 71 -4.10 11.47 -14.27
N ALA A 72 -4.58 11.80 -15.47
CA ALA A 72 -4.14 12.97 -16.22
C ALA A 72 -4.34 14.27 -15.43
N ARG A 73 -5.51 14.41 -14.79
CA ARG A 73 -5.83 15.56 -13.93
C ARG A 73 -4.87 15.70 -12.76
N ASN A 74 -4.51 14.57 -12.16
CA ASN A 74 -3.61 14.51 -11.01
C ASN A 74 -2.13 14.49 -11.41
N ARG A 75 -1.80 14.58 -12.71
CA ARG A 75 -0.43 14.45 -13.25
C ARG A 75 0.26 13.17 -12.73
N ARG A 76 -0.46 12.05 -12.84
CA ARG A 76 0.04 10.71 -12.50
C ARG A 76 -0.04 9.81 -13.71
N ASP A 77 0.89 8.86 -13.78
CA ASP A 77 0.92 7.84 -14.83
C ASP A 77 0.32 6.54 -14.29
N PRO A 78 -0.74 5.97 -14.90
CA PRO A 78 -1.36 4.72 -14.46
C PRO A 78 -0.45 3.49 -14.59
N SER A 79 0.65 3.57 -15.36
CA SER A 79 1.68 2.52 -15.41
C SER A 79 2.61 2.52 -14.19
N HIS A 80 2.67 3.63 -13.45
CA HIS A 80 3.55 3.79 -12.29
C HIS A 80 2.80 3.99 -10.97
N HIS A 81 1.55 4.44 -11.03
CA HIS A 81 0.79 4.87 -9.88
C HIS A 81 -0.55 4.15 -9.76
N ILE A 82 -1.04 4.05 -8.53
CA ILE A 82 -2.43 3.77 -8.20
C ILE A 82 -2.99 5.03 -7.54
N VAL A 83 -4.05 5.59 -8.11
CA VAL A 83 -4.75 6.75 -7.57
C VAL A 83 -6.06 6.28 -6.95
N LEU A 84 -6.22 6.45 -5.64
CA LEU A 84 -7.38 5.98 -4.89
C LEU A 84 -8.27 7.15 -4.46
N SER A 85 -9.57 6.97 -4.56
CA SER A 85 -10.56 7.85 -3.96
C SER A 85 -10.55 7.69 -2.45
N PHE A 86 -10.47 8.80 -1.73
CA PHE A 86 -10.50 8.78 -0.28
C PHE A 86 -11.31 9.94 0.26
N SER A 87 -12.06 9.71 1.34
CA SER A 87 -12.70 10.78 2.08
C SER A 87 -12.66 10.44 3.55
N LYS A 88 -11.93 11.27 4.31
CA LYS A 88 -11.81 11.15 5.77
C LYS A 88 -13.19 11.10 6.45
N LYS A 89 -14.18 11.77 5.87
CA LYS A 89 -15.55 11.89 6.39
C LYS A 89 -16.54 10.92 5.72
N ARG A 90 -16.11 9.92 4.96
CA ARG A 90 -17.01 8.94 4.31
C ARG A 90 -16.54 7.50 4.47
N LEU A 91 -15.88 7.19 5.59
CA LEU A 91 -15.48 5.83 5.89
C LEU A 91 -16.57 5.09 6.66
N TRP A 92 -16.69 3.80 6.36
CA TRP A 92 -17.56 2.88 7.07
C TRP A 92 -16.72 1.80 7.74
N ARG A 93 -17.01 1.54 9.02
CA ARG A 93 -16.37 0.46 9.79
C ARG A 93 -17.43 -0.26 10.60
N ARG A 94 -17.57 -1.57 10.38
CA ARG A 94 -18.56 -2.43 11.07
C ARG A 94 -20.00 -1.85 11.00
N GLY A 95 -20.39 -1.35 9.83
CA GLY A 95 -21.73 -0.79 9.61
C GLY A 95 -21.96 0.59 10.23
N VAL A 96 -20.93 1.25 10.78
CA VAL A 96 -21.04 2.60 11.32
C VAL A 96 -20.15 3.55 10.54
N HIS A 97 -20.66 4.75 10.31
CA HIS A 97 -19.91 5.83 9.70
C HIS A 97 -18.85 6.37 10.68
N VAL A 98 -17.60 6.43 10.25
CA VAL A 98 -16.47 6.87 11.08
C VAL A 98 -15.64 7.92 10.36
N ILE A 99 -14.96 8.76 11.14
CA ILE A 99 -13.98 9.71 10.62
C ILE A 99 -12.61 9.03 10.64
N ALA A 100 -11.92 9.01 9.50
CA ALA A 100 -10.55 8.47 9.42
C ALA A 100 -9.57 9.29 10.28
N PRO A 101 -8.47 8.70 10.76
CA PRO A 101 -7.32 9.46 11.23
C PRO A 101 -6.73 10.33 10.11
N ASP A 102 -5.84 11.25 10.50
CA ASP A 102 -4.91 11.80 9.53
C ASP A 102 -3.90 10.72 9.13
N LEU A 103 -3.73 10.53 7.82
CA LEU A 103 -2.87 9.50 7.23
C LEU A 103 -1.38 9.92 7.17
N ASP A 104 -0.98 10.93 7.95
CA ASP A 104 0.43 11.28 8.09
C ASP A 104 1.22 10.07 8.62
N GLU A 105 2.45 9.91 8.14
CA GLU A 105 3.36 8.80 8.47
C GLU A 105 2.90 7.41 7.99
N MET A 106 1.89 7.33 7.11
CA MET A 106 1.54 6.06 6.46
C MET A 106 2.38 5.75 5.22
N SER A 107 3.20 6.69 4.70
CA SER A 107 4.02 6.46 3.50
C SER A 107 4.85 5.17 3.62
N GLY A 108 4.87 4.37 2.55
CA GLY A 108 5.48 3.05 2.49
C GLY A 108 4.54 1.91 2.91
N CYS A 109 3.35 2.19 3.43
CA CYS A 109 2.41 1.13 3.79
C CYS A 109 1.78 0.45 2.57
N GLY A 110 1.32 -0.79 2.74
CA GLY A 110 0.79 -1.58 1.64
C GLY A 110 -0.59 -1.13 1.15
N VAL A 111 -0.74 -1.13 -0.17
CA VAL A 111 -2.02 -1.10 -0.89
C VAL A 111 -2.22 -2.47 -1.53
N TRP A 112 -3.29 -3.15 -1.13
CA TRP A 112 -3.50 -4.56 -1.40
C TRP A 112 -4.73 -4.74 -2.28
N SER A 113 -4.58 -5.49 -3.37
CA SER A 113 -5.71 -6.05 -4.11
C SER A 113 -6.35 -7.15 -3.28
N ILE A 114 -7.68 -7.11 -3.20
CA ILE A 114 -8.51 -8.10 -2.49
C ILE A 114 -9.49 -8.81 -3.43
N TYR A 115 -9.48 -8.45 -4.71
CA TYR A 115 -10.28 -9.08 -5.77
C TYR A 115 -9.36 -9.55 -6.89
N ASP A 116 -9.72 -10.64 -7.57
CA ASP A 116 -9.05 -11.05 -8.80
C ASP A 116 -9.55 -10.27 -10.03
N ALA A 117 -9.01 -10.58 -11.19
CA ALA A 117 -9.43 -9.96 -12.46
C ALA A 117 -10.87 -10.29 -12.86
N ALA A 118 -11.48 -11.33 -12.28
CA ALA A 118 -12.88 -11.68 -12.49
C ALA A 118 -13.81 -10.99 -11.46
N GLY A 119 -13.27 -10.19 -10.54
CA GLY A 119 -14.03 -9.51 -9.49
C GLY A 119 -14.40 -10.41 -8.30
N SER A 120 -13.78 -11.59 -8.19
CA SER A 120 -14.01 -12.50 -7.07
C SER A 120 -13.07 -12.19 -5.90
N LEU A 121 -13.58 -12.25 -4.66
CA LEU A 121 -12.77 -12.01 -3.47
C LEU A 121 -11.70 -13.10 -3.36
N ILE A 122 -10.43 -12.69 -3.21
CA ILE A 122 -9.31 -13.63 -3.10
C ILE A 122 -9.02 -13.98 -1.63
N ALA A 123 -8.64 -15.23 -1.39
CA ALA A 123 -8.37 -15.72 -0.03
C ALA A 123 -7.12 -15.06 0.60
N ARG A 124 -6.16 -14.65 -0.23
CA ARG A 124 -4.92 -13.98 0.20
C ARG A 124 -4.78 -12.67 -0.57
N PRO A 125 -4.88 -11.51 0.10
CA PRO A 125 -4.63 -10.21 -0.53
C PRO A 125 -3.23 -10.16 -1.16
N ARG A 126 -3.12 -9.44 -2.27
CA ARG A 126 -1.85 -9.27 -3.00
C ARG A 126 -1.41 -7.82 -2.96
N LEU A 127 -0.14 -7.57 -2.69
CA LEU A 127 0.43 -6.23 -2.65
C LEU A 127 0.45 -5.66 -4.08
N ALA A 128 -0.38 -4.66 -4.34
CA ALA A 128 -0.49 -3.98 -5.63
C ALA A 128 0.32 -2.68 -5.67
N GLY A 129 0.55 -2.05 -4.52
CA GLY A 129 1.37 -0.85 -4.45
C GLY A 129 1.77 -0.45 -3.04
N LEU A 130 2.61 0.58 -2.99
CA LEU A 130 3.11 1.20 -1.77
C LEU A 130 2.52 2.61 -1.69
N PHE A 131 1.74 2.89 -0.66
CA PHE A 131 1.16 4.22 -0.45
C PHE A 131 2.27 5.27 -0.29
N THR A 132 2.16 6.40 -0.99
CA THR A 132 3.20 7.44 -1.00
C THR A 132 2.67 8.79 -0.53
N GLU A 133 1.47 9.18 -0.96
CA GLU A 133 0.98 10.55 -0.76
C GLU A 133 -0.51 10.58 -0.46
N TRP A 134 -0.91 11.41 0.51
CA TRP A 134 -2.30 11.78 0.72
C TRP A 134 -2.51 13.25 0.36
N HIS A 135 -3.38 13.50 -0.61
CA HIS A 135 -3.78 14.82 -1.06
C HIS A 135 -5.11 15.22 -0.45
N ARG A 136 -5.16 16.41 0.17
CA ARG A 136 -6.26 16.90 1.02
C ARG A 136 -7.13 17.97 0.35
N ASP A 137 -7.06 18.07 -0.97
CA ASP A 137 -7.80 19.04 -1.77
C ASP A 137 -9.32 18.82 -1.66
N ASP A 138 -10.12 19.65 -2.36
CA ASP A 138 -11.59 19.56 -2.37
C ASP A 138 -12.15 18.15 -2.69
N GLN A 139 -11.38 17.36 -3.46
CA GLN A 139 -11.65 15.95 -3.70
C GLN A 139 -10.47 15.09 -3.21
N PRO A 140 -10.40 14.74 -1.91
CA PRO A 140 -9.24 14.06 -1.36
C PRO A 140 -8.95 12.72 -2.06
N TRP A 141 -7.67 12.39 -2.15
CA TRP A 141 -7.21 11.18 -2.83
C TRP A 141 -5.86 10.70 -2.30
N LEU A 142 -5.57 9.43 -2.56
CA LEU A 142 -4.32 8.79 -2.21
C LEU A 142 -3.55 8.45 -3.47
N CYS A 143 -2.24 8.56 -3.41
CA CYS A 143 -1.32 8.06 -4.40
C CYS A 143 -0.55 6.89 -3.79
N ALA A 144 -0.37 5.85 -4.58
CA ALA A 144 0.56 4.77 -4.30
C ALA A 144 1.43 4.52 -5.53
N THR A 145 2.67 4.11 -5.31
CA THR A 145 3.54 3.57 -6.36
C THR A 145 3.18 2.13 -6.59
N ARG A 146 2.96 1.75 -7.84
CA ARG A 146 2.69 0.37 -8.24
C ARG A 146 3.84 -0.55 -7.86
N ILE A 147 3.53 -1.77 -7.43
CA ILE A 147 4.55 -2.73 -7.00
C ILE A 147 5.51 -3.08 -8.15
N GLU A 148 5.02 -3.07 -9.40
CA GLU A 148 5.84 -3.32 -10.58
C GLU A 148 6.98 -2.31 -10.73
N VAL A 149 6.77 -1.04 -10.33
CA VAL A 149 7.83 -0.03 -10.37
C VAL A 149 8.95 -0.38 -9.41
N ALA A 150 8.61 -0.83 -8.21
CA ALA A 150 9.60 -1.27 -7.23
C ALA A 150 10.34 -2.54 -7.71
N LEU A 151 9.61 -3.49 -8.30
CA LEU A 151 10.20 -4.70 -8.87
C LEU A 151 11.14 -4.41 -10.03
N SER A 152 10.77 -3.49 -10.95
CA SER A 152 11.64 -3.04 -12.03
C SER A 152 12.94 -2.43 -11.50
N ALA A 153 12.85 -1.56 -10.49
CA ALA A 153 14.04 -0.98 -9.87
C ALA A 153 14.94 -2.05 -9.22
N ILE A 154 14.36 -3.06 -8.57
CA ILE A 154 15.11 -4.18 -8.00
C ILE A 154 15.79 -4.99 -9.11
N TRP A 155 15.09 -5.30 -10.21
CA TRP A 155 15.64 -6.05 -11.35
C TRP A 155 16.78 -5.35 -12.09
N GLU A 156 16.75 -4.02 -12.14
CA GLU A 156 17.80 -3.21 -12.74
C GLU A 156 19.06 -3.19 -11.86
N ASN A 157 18.89 -3.09 -10.54
CA ASN A 157 19.99 -2.92 -9.59
C ASN A 157 20.54 -4.25 -9.04
N PHE A 158 19.75 -5.33 -9.09
CA PHE A 158 20.11 -6.66 -8.58
C PHE A 158 19.70 -7.76 -9.57
N PRO A 159 20.40 -7.87 -10.72
CA PRO A 159 20.04 -8.82 -11.79
C PRO A 159 19.97 -10.28 -11.32
N ASP A 160 20.79 -10.67 -10.35
CA ASP A 160 20.83 -12.02 -9.78
C ASP A 160 19.52 -12.41 -9.08
N LEU A 161 18.69 -11.43 -8.70
CA LEU A 161 17.37 -11.66 -8.07
C LEU A 161 16.25 -11.87 -9.09
N ARG A 162 16.49 -11.69 -10.39
CA ARG A 162 15.43 -11.79 -11.42
C ARG A 162 14.74 -13.15 -11.46
N SER A 163 15.47 -14.24 -11.23
CA SER A 163 14.90 -15.59 -11.19
C SER A 163 14.04 -15.85 -9.96
N ALA A 164 14.20 -15.06 -8.90
CA ALA A 164 13.49 -15.20 -7.65
C ALA A 164 12.26 -14.30 -7.54
N LEU A 165 12.01 -13.41 -8.51
CA LEU A 165 10.94 -12.42 -8.51
C LEU A 165 9.91 -12.68 -9.63
N PRO A 166 8.65 -12.23 -9.49
CA PRO A 166 7.65 -12.38 -10.54
C PRO A 166 8.10 -11.71 -11.83
N ARG A 167 7.75 -12.29 -12.98
CA ARG A 167 7.98 -11.64 -14.27
C ARG A 167 7.03 -10.45 -14.41
N LEU A 168 7.59 -9.33 -14.85
CA LEU A 168 6.85 -8.17 -15.33
C LEU A 168 6.65 -8.39 -16.82
N ASP A 169 5.39 -8.59 -17.22
CA ASP A 169 4.98 -8.78 -18.62
C ASP A 169 4.86 -7.43 -19.35
#